data_AF-A0A8K0W551-F1
#
_entry.id   AF-A0A8K0W551-F1
#
_cell.length_a   1.000
_cell.length_b   1.000
_cell.length_c   1.000
_cell.angle_alpha   90.00
_cell.angle_beta   90.00
_cell.angle_gamma   90.00
#
_symmetry.space_group_name_H-M   'P 1'
#
loop_
_entity.id
_entity.type
_entity.pdbx_description
1 polymer ?
#
loop_
_entity_poly.entity_id
_entity_poly.type
_entity_poly.pdbx_seq_one_letter_code
_entity_poly.pdbx_strand_id
1 'polypeptide(L)'
;MVTPLDAPTTDICQCTKANGAHKSEGELGTTVICPDCHLEEANTREPDDAAQTAQPDESDVYLAFKGSVALMGIAESHPSDLSIKKAIKSGREVNMISLKTLLDEEVFTSTDAARRRFPNLFSEDLAPGPEEGQETRTELPLVKESRPGGIDSNPFEDARGGLNTGELQNSRHCQNSQDPQFPISLPIRPRQRLMSQLQLILEHACFSFGQRELQKELDKWGHSCAEAVSLQTWVDLFKHDKMLETEDNAGSILDLLNKVAKVQNIVVLRLSVNFDQVNQLLSSVEEFIRLLNIPVYQRAIEQLREFIGGILRTAAQNAAAAQKEADRKFAHIEAQRKILEQQEEEVQRFLKENLDSIRDSIEHDVFAAMGQAKDALPDIGLADSR
;
A
#
# COMPACT_ATOMS: atom_id res chain seq x y z
N MET A 1 31.46 -14.82 -20.44
CA MET A 1 30.35 -15.13 -21.36
C MET A 1 29.07 -14.89 -20.57
N VAL A 2 28.32 -13.85 -20.93
CA VAL A 2 27.11 -13.39 -20.25
C VAL A 2 25.92 -13.79 -21.12
N THR A 3 24.99 -14.58 -20.59
CA THR A 3 23.72 -14.92 -21.24
C THR A 3 22.65 -13.87 -20.87
N PRO A 4 21.73 -13.51 -21.78
CA PRO A 4 20.73 -12.48 -21.52
C PRO A 4 19.58 -12.99 -20.63
N LEU A 5 19.04 -12.09 -19.82
CA LEU A 5 17.80 -12.25 -19.04
C LEU A 5 16.60 -12.30 -19.99
N ASP A 6 15.79 -13.36 -19.90
CA ASP A 6 14.48 -13.44 -20.57
C ASP A 6 13.45 -12.51 -19.92
N ALA A 7 12.65 -11.86 -20.76
CA ALA A 7 11.57 -10.93 -20.41
C ALA A 7 10.36 -11.66 -19.79
N PRO A 8 9.49 -10.96 -19.02
CA PRO A 8 8.28 -11.56 -18.47
C PRO A 8 7.29 -11.91 -19.60
N THR A 9 7.05 -13.20 -19.79
CA THR A 9 5.97 -13.70 -20.64
C THR A 9 4.63 -13.39 -19.98
N THR A 10 3.82 -12.56 -20.63
CA THR A 10 2.40 -12.41 -20.29
C THR A 10 1.71 -13.75 -20.52
N ASP A 11 1.12 -14.33 -19.47
CA ASP A 11 0.43 -15.63 -19.53
C ASP A 11 -0.86 -15.53 -20.37
N ILE A 12 -0.73 -15.71 -21.68
CA ILE A 12 -1.85 -15.78 -22.63
C ILE A 12 -2.28 -17.26 -22.76
N CYS A 13 -3.59 -17.53 -22.73
CA CYS A 13 -4.10 -18.90 -22.87
C CYS A 13 -3.73 -19.51 -24.23
N GLN A 14 -3.12 -20.70 -24.24
CA GLN A 14 -2.73 -21.45 -25.45
C GLN A 14 -3.69 -22.62 -25.78
N CYS A 15 -4.89 -22.65 -25.22
CA CYS A 15 -5.85 -23.73 -25.45
C CYS A 15 -6.32 -23.77 -26.91
N THR A 16 -6.15 -24.93 -27.56
CA THR A 16 -6.36 -25.14 -29.01
C THR A 16 -7.83 -25.06 -29.45
N LYS A 17 -8.78 -24.93 -28.52
CA LYS A 17 -10.24 -24.91 -28.78
C LYS A 17 -10.85 -23.52 -28.98
N ALA A 18 -10.14 -22.43 -28.69
CA ALA A 18 -10.68 -21.07 -28.82
C ALA A 18 -10.91 -20.61 -30.28
N ASN A 19 -10.41 -21.35 -31.28
CA ASN A 19 -10.63 -21.05 -32.70
C ASN A 19 -11.94 -21.63 -33.29
N GLY A 20 -12.80 -22.20 -32.45
CA GLY A 20 -14.05 -22.83 -32.88
C GLY A 20 -15.29 -21.96 -32.69
N ALA A 21 -15.58 -21.11 -33.68
CA ALA A 21 -16.93 -20.63 -34.06
C ALA A 21 -17.95 -20.34 -32.94
N HIS A 22 -17.75 -19.27 -32.16
CA HIS A 22 -18.88 -18.51 -31.62
C HIS A 22 -18.67 -17.02 -31.90
N LYS A 23 -19.38 -16.51 -32.92
CA LYS A 23 -19.60 -15.07 -33.09
C LYS A 23 -20.58 -14.62 -32.00
N SER A 24 -20.09 -14.34 -30.81
CA SER A 24 -20.81 -13.48 -29.87
C SER A 24 -20.45 -12.04 -30.19
N GLU A 25 -21.42 -11.27 -30.64
CA GLU A 25 -21.36 -9.80 -30.69
C GLU A 25 -21.23 -9.30 -29.25
N GLY A 26 -19.98 -9.23 -28.75
CA GLY A 26 -19.65 -8.76 -27.41
C GLY A 26 -19.31 -7.28 -27.42
N GLU A 27 -19.97 -6.53 -26.55
CA GLU A 27 -19.70 -5.14 -26.19
C GLU A 27 -18.19 -4.88 -25.95
N LEU A 28 -17.71 -3.71 -26.39
CA LEU A 28 -16.32 -3.29 -26.21
C LEU A 28 -15.98 -3.19 -24.72
N GLY A 29 -15.21 -4.15 -24.19
CA GLY A 29 -14.59 -4.07 -22.86
C GLY A 29 -14.69 -5.31 -21.96
N THR A 30 -15.39 -6.37 -22.36
CA THR A 30 -15.45 -7.60 -21.55
C THR A 30 -14.30 -8.54 -21.88
N THR A 31 -13.39 -8.73 -20.93
CA THR A 31 -12.39 -9.82 -20.93
C THR A 31 -13.11 -11.16 -20.82
N VAL A 32 -13.02 -12.00 -21.85
CA VAL A 32 -13.54 -13.37 -21.82
C VAL A 32 -12.47 -14.26 -21.17
N ILE A 33 -12.87 -15.00 -20.14
CA ILE A 33 -12.01 -15.95 -19.43
C ILE A 33 -12.21 -17.31 -20.07
N CYS A 34 -11.13 -17.94 -20.54
CA CYS A 34 -11.19 -19.27 -21.13
C CYS A 34 -11.68 -20.29 -20.08
N PRO A 35 -12.72 -21.09 -20.36
CA PRO A 35 -13.27 -22.04 -19.39
C PRO A 35 -12.34 -23.22 -19.08
N ASP A 36 -11.35 -23.50 -19.93
CA ASP A 36 -10.45 -24.65 -19.78
C ASP A 36 -9.18 -24.32 -18.99
N CYS A 37 -8.63 -23.11 -19.15
CA CYS A 37 -7.38 -22.67 -18.52
C CYS A 37 -7.57 -21.55 -17.49
N HIS A 38 -8.76 -20.93 -17.43
CA HIS A 38 -9.10 -19.76 -16.62
C HIS A 38 -8.16 -18.54 -16.79
N LEU A 39 -7.42 -18.47 -17.89
CA LEU A 39 -6.63 -17.31 -18.32
C LEU A 39 -7.46 -16.44 -19.28
N GLU A 40 -7.10 -15.16 -19.39
CA GLU A 40 -7.77 -14.19 -20.26
C GLU A 40 -7.53 -14.52 -21.75
N GLU A 41 -8.59 -14.52 -22.56
CA GLU A 41 -8.50 -14.70 -24.01
C GLU A 41 -8.02 -13.39 -24.67
N ALA A 42 -6.89 -13.46 -25.38
CA ALA A 42 -6.37 -12.32 -26.12
C ALA A 42 -7.23 -12.07 -27.37
N ASN A 43 -8.01 -10.99 -27.37
CA ASN A 43 -8.49 -10.41 -28.62
C ASN A 43 -7.28 -9.94 -29.42
N THR A 44 -7.00 -10.60 -30.54
CA THR A 44 -5.88 -10.28 -31.43
C THR A 44 -6.02 -8.84 -31.95
N ARG A 45 -5.24 -7.92 -31.38
CA ARG A 45 -4.78 -6.71 -32.07
C ARG A 45 -3.33 -6.92 -32.44
N GLU A 46 -3.02 -6.72 -33.71
CA GLU A 46 -1.65 -6.69 -34.22
C GLU A 46 -0.80 -5.69 -33.42
N PRO A 47 0.49 -5.99 -33.21
CA PRO A 47 1.36 -5.15 -32.40
C PRO A 47 1.83 -3.97 -33.24
N ASP A 48 1.25 -2.80 -33.00
CA ASP A 48 1.94 -1.55 -33.32
C ASP A 48 2.96 -1.29 -32.22
N ASP A 49 4.22 -1.17 -32.65
CA ASP A 49 5.36 -0.76 -31.86
C ASP A 49 5.05 0.55 -31.10
N ALA A 50 4.84 0.45 -29.79
CA ALA A 50 4.89 1.60 -28.91
C ALA A 50 5.48 1.18 -27.56
N ALA A 51 6.61 1.83 -27.24
CA ALA A 51 7.29 1.77 -25.97
C ALA A 51 6.30 1.87 -24.81
N GLN A 52 6.59 1.16 -23.72
CA GLN A 52 5.91 1.32 -22.44
C GLN A 52 6.03 2.79 -21.97
N THR A 53 5.08 3.63 -22.37
CA THR A 53 4.83 4.94 -21.78
C THR A 53 4.14 4.68 -20.45
N ALA A 54 4.83 5.05 -19.37
CA ALA A 54 4.24 5.12 -18.05
C ALA A 54 2.90 5.87 -18.14
N GLN A 55 1.84 5.31 -17.56
CA GLN A 55 0.56 6.00 -17.47
C GLN A 55 0.79 7.38 -16.81
N PRO A 56 0.38 8.48 -17.45
CA PRO A 56 0.58 9.80 -16.89
C PRO A 56 -0.24 9.94 -15.59
N ASP A 57 0.39 10.50 -14.56
CA ASP A 57 -0.24 10.75 -13.27
C ASP A 57 -1.43 11.72 -13.44
N GLU A 58 -2.49 11.58 -12.63
CA GLU A 58 -3.65 12.48 -12.68
C GLU A 58 -3.24 13.94 -12.41
N SER A 59 -2.17 14.13 -11.63
CA SER A 59 -1.57 15.44 -11.39
C SER A 59 -0.90 16.03 -12.64
N ASP A 60 -0.23 15.21 -13.46
CA ASP A 60 0.34 15.61 -14.75
C ASP A 60 -0.76 15.97 -15.76
N VAL A 61 -1.87 15.24 -15.74
CA VAL A 61 -3.06 15.54 -16.55
C VAL A 61 -3.64 16.89 -16.13
N TYR A 62 -3.80 17.13 -14.83
CA TYR A 62 -4.28 18.42 -14.34
C TYR A 62 -3.33 19.56 -14.72
N LEU A 63 -2.02 19.41 -14.53
CA LEU A 63 -1.02 20.41 -14.92
C LEU A 63 -0.99 20.68 -16.43
N ALA A 64 -1.15 19.64 -17.25
CA ALA A 64 -1.15 19.76 -18.71
C ALA A 64 -2.36 20.54 -19.25
N PHE A 65 -3.47 20.56 -18.51
CA PHE A 65 -4.72 21.18 -18.95
C PHE A 65 -5.17 22.38 -18.11
N LYS A 66 -4.48 22.69 -17.01
CA LYS A 66 -4.72 23.89 -16.19
C LYS A 66 -4.58 25.15 -17.05
N GLY A 67 -5.68 25.90 -17.20
CA GLY A 67 -5.74 27.11 -18.03
C GLY A 67 -6.18 26.89 -19.48
N SER A 68 -6.54 25.66 -19.88
CA SER A 68 -7.11 25.41 -21.21
C SER A 68 -8.53 25.97 -21.32
N VAL A 69 -8.68 27.05 -22.09
CA VAL A 69 -9.98 27.70 -22.37
C VAL A 69 -10.96 26.73 -23.02
N ALA A 70 -10.47 25.77 -23.83
CA ALA A 70 -11.29 24.77 -24.48
C ALA A 70 -11.89 23.75 -23.50
N LEU A 71 -11.17 23.38 -22.43
CA LEU A 71 -11.68 22.45 -21.41
C LEU A 71 -12.52 23.15 -20.36
N MET A 72 -12.23 24.40 -20.00
CA MET A 72 -13.08 25.19 -19.11
C MET A 72 -14.48 25.39 -19.71
N GLY A 73 -14.59 25.69 -21.02
CA GLY A 73 -15.89 25.79 -21.69
C GLY A 73 -16.66 24.46 -21.83
N ILE A 74 -15.96 23.32 -21.78
CA ILE A 74 -16.57 21.98 -21.83
C ILE A 74 -17.04 21.52 -20.43
N ALA A 75 -16.32 21.90 -19.37
CA ALA A 75 -16.69 21.62 -17.98
C ALA A 75 -18.02 22.29 -17.60
N GLU A 76 -18.30 23.49 -18.12
CA GLU A 76 -19.52 24.24 -17.84
C GLU A 76 -20.79 23.68 -18.53
N SER A 77 -20.66 22.72 -19.46
CA SER A 77 -21.76 22.31 -20.36
C SER A 77 -22.11 20.81 -20.37
N HIS A 78 -21.77 20.06 -19.31
CA HIS A 78 -21.92 18.59 -19.21
C HIS A 78 -21.25 17.83 -20.37
N PRO A 79 -20.00 17.38 -20.19
CA PRO A 79 -19.15 16.98 -21.31
C PRO A 79 -19.58 15.65 -21.94
N SER A 80 -19.87 15.67 -23.24
CA SER A 80 -19.98 14.44 -24.04
C SER A 80 -18.59 13.89 -24.39
N ASP A 81 -18.44 12.57 -24.50
CA ASP A 81 -17.17 11.92 -24.89
C ASP A 81 -16.63 12.46 -26.24
N LEU A 82 -17.51 12.94 -27.11
CA LEU A 82 -17.15 13.56 -28.40
C LEU A 82 -16.55 14.96 -28.22
N SER A 83 -17.06 15.74 -27.27
CA SER A 83 -16.54 17.07 -26.91
C SER A 83 -15.15 16.97 -26.30
N ILE A 84 -14.94 15.99 -25.40
CA ILE A 84 -13.65 15.70 -24.77
C ILE A 84 -12.62 15.29 -25.83
N LYS A 85 -12.96 14.37 -26.73
CA LYS A 85 -12.07 13.96 -27.84
C LYS A 85 -11.67 15.11 -28.76
N LYS A 86 -12.57 16.08 -28.98
CA LYS A 86 -12.28 17.25 -29.82
C LYS A 86 -11.32 18.23 -29.14
N ALA A 87 -11.32 18.29 -27.81
CA ALA A 87 -10.39 19.11 -27.03
C ALA A 87 -8.97 18.50 -26.95
N ILE A 88 -8.84 17.16 -27.00
CA ILE A 88 -7.55 16.44 -26.98
C ILE A 88 -6.84 16.48 -28.36
N LYS A 89 -7.16 17.45 -29.24
CA LYS A 89 -6.65 17.52 -30.62
C LYS A 89 -5.13 17.75 -30.78
N SER A 90 -4.36 17.70 -29.71
CA SER A 90 -2.91 17.87 -29.71
C SER A 90 -2.19 16.66 -29.10
N GLY A 91 -2.07 15.58 -29.88
CA GLY A 91 -0.94 14.62 -29.82
C GLY A 91 -0.45 14.10 -28.46
N ARG A 92 -1.30 14.04 -27.44
CA ARG A 92 -0.94 13.49 -26.12
C ARG A 92 -1.90 12.36 -25.79
N GLU A 93 -1.36 11.17 -25.56
CA GLU A 93 -2.09 10.05 -24.96
C GLU A 93 -2.44 10.42 -23.52
N VAL A 94 -3.65 10.94 -23.34
CA VAL A 94 -4.20 11.23 -22.01
C VAL A 94 -5.29 10.20 -21.76
N ASN A 95 -5.28 9.60 -20.57
CA ASN A 95 -6.33 8.69 -20.16
C ASN A 95 -7.68 9.44 -20.14
N MET A 96 -8.55 9.10 -21.08
CA MET A 96 -9.88 9.72 -21.23
C MET A 96 -10.73 9.55 -19.96
N ILE A 97 -10.50 8.48 -19.20
CA ILE A 97 -11.19 8.20 -17.94
C ILE A 97 -10.76 9.21 -16.88
N SER A 98 -9.45 9.41 -16.67
CA SER A 98 -8.94 10.38 -15.70
C SER A 98 -9.35 11.81 -16.03
N LEU A 99 -9.32 12.20 -17.31
CA LEU A 99 -9.77 13.53 -17.72
C LEU A 99 -11.27 13.74 -17.47
N LYS A 100 -12.10 12.71 -17.69
CA LYS A 100 -13.54 12.77 -17.41
C LYS A 100 -13.81 12.91 -15.91
N THR A 101 -13.14 12.13 -15.07
CA THR A 101 -13.24 12.24 -13.61
C THR A 101 -12.88 13.64 -13.11
N LEU A 102 -11.79 14.24 -13.63
CA LEU A 102 -11.37 15.58 -13.24
C LEU A 102 -12.33 16.69 -13.70
N LEU A 103 -13.02 16.48 -14.83
CA LEU A 103 -14.08 17.39 -15.30
C LEU A 103 -15.35 17.26 -14.44
N ASP A 104 -15.76 16.03 -14.11
CA ASP A 104 -16.93 15.77 -13.26
C ASP A 104 -16.74 16.28 -11.82
N GLU A 105 -15.49 16.27 -11.32
CA GLU A 105 -15.13 16.81 -10.01
C GLU A 105 -14.88 18.34 -10.01
N GLU A 106 -15.19 19.03 -11.12
CA GLU A 106 -15.01 20.48 -11.29
C GLU A 106 -13.57 20.97 -10.99
N VAL A 107 -12.57 20.10 -11.16
CA VAL A 107 -11.19 20.38 -10.74
C VAL A 107 -10.56 21.50 -11.56
N PHE A 108 -10.98 21.68 -12.81
CA PHE A 108 -10.47 22.73 -13.69
C PHE A 108 -11.19 24.09 -13.53
N THR A 109 -12.38 24.10 -12.95
CA THR A 109 -13.22 25.30 -12.78
C THR A 109 -13.18 25.83 -11.34
N SER A 110 -13.00 24.95 -10.34
CA SER A 110 -12.94 25.30 -8.93
C SER A 110 -11.54 25.14 -8.34
N THR A 111 -10.96 26.27 -7.91
CA THR A 111 -9.64 26.28 -7.24
C THR A 111 -9.67 25.50 -5.92
N ASP A 112 -10.81 25.48 -5.22
CA ASP A 112 -10.97 24.72 -3.98
C ASP A 112 -11.08 23.21 -4.24
N ALA A 113 -11.75 22.80 -5.32
CA ALA A 113 -11.81 21.40 -5.74
C ALA A 113 -10.40 20.88 -6.14
N ALA A 114 -9.64 21.69 -6.87
CA ALA A 114 -8.26 21.36 -7.20
C ALA A 114 -7.33 21.25 -5.98
N ARG A 115 -7.48 22.14 -4.98
CA ARG A 115 -6.72 22.06 -3.72
C ARG A 115 -7.05 20.79 -2.94
N ARG A 116 -8.31 20.38 -2.91
CA ARG A 116 -8.73 19.13 -2.24
C ARG A 116 -8.21 17.88 -2.97
N ARG A 117 -8.16 17.90 -4.30
CA ARG A 117 -7.73 16.75 -5.12
C ARG A 117 -6.21 16.63 -5.25
N PHE A 118 -5.50 17.75 -5.30
CA PHE A 118 -4.05 17.80 -5.42
C PHE A 118 -3.40 18.71 -4.37
N PRO A 119 -3.47 18.37 -3.06
CA PRO A 119 -2.94 19.23 -1.99
C PRO A 119 -1.47 19.63 -2.21
N ASN A 120 -0.67 18.70 -2.74
CA ASN A 120 0.76 18.87 -3.00
C ASN A 120 1.08 19.90 -4.11
N LEU A 121 0.13 20.21 -5.01
CA LEU A 121 0.33 21.24 -6.06
C LEU A 121 0.06 22.66 -5.56
N PHE A 122 -0.51 22.80 -4.36
CA PHE A 122 -0.89 24.08 -3.75
C PHE A 122 -0.20 24.35 -2.42
N SER A 123 0.76 23.50 -2.04
CA SER A 123 1.69 23.76 -0.95
C SER A 123 2.73 24.77 -1.43
N GLU A 124 2.35 26.04 -1.47
CA GLU A 124 3.32 27.12 -1.37
C GLU A 124 3.76 27.19 0.08
N ASP A 125 5.02 26.81 0.32
CA ASP A 125 5.77 27.24 1.49
C ASP A 125 5.55 28.74 1.68
N LEU A 126 4.93 29.08 2.81
CA LEU A 126 4.85 30.42 3.33
C LEU A 126 6.27 30.91 3.68
N ALA A 127 6.96 31.44 2.69
CA ALA A 127 8.06 32.39 2.89
C ALA A 127 7.51 33.80 2.63
N PRO A 128 7.44 34.69 3.64
CA PRO A 128 7.15 36.09 3.42
C PRO A 128 8.38 36.77 2.80
N GLY A 129 8.27 37.21 1.55
CA GLY A 129 9.15 38.23 1.00
C GLY A 129 8.78 39.63 1.53
N PRO A 130 9.74 40.55 1.69
CA PRO A 130 9.47 41.89 2.19
C PRO A 130 8.95 42.77 1.05
N GLU A 131 7.72 43.25 1.14
CA GLU A 131 7.29 44.42 0.37
C GLU A 131 7.03 45.59 1.31
N GLU A 132 7.92 46.57 1.22
CA GLU A 132 7.67 47.95 1.63
C GLU A 132 6.64 48.59 0.69
N GLY A 133 5.67 49.33 1.24
CA GLY A 133 5.16 50.54 0.60
C GLY A 133 3.66 50.64 0.33
N GLN A 134 3.02 51.52 1.13
CA GLN A 134 1.85 52.37 0.84
C GLN A 134 0.45 51.73 0.90
N GLU A 135 -0.28 51.93 2.01
CA GLU A 135 -1.24 53.04 2.23
C GLU A 135 -2.44 53.00 1.26
N THR A 136 -3.65 52.66 1.74
CA THR A 136 -4.67 53.66 2.12
C THR A 136 -5.83 53.03 2.92
N ARG A 137 -6.23 53.75 3.98
CA ARG A 137 -7.43 53.69 4.83
C ARG A 137 -8.71 53.08 4.22
N THR A 138 -9.52 52.41 5.04
CA THR A 138 -10.77 52.97 5.64
C THR A 138 -11.32 52.05 6.75
N GLU A 139 -12.03 52.68 7.68
CA GLU A 139 -12.38 52.37 9.07
C GLU A 139 -13.36 51.19 9.34
N LEU A 140 -13.18 50.65 10.56
CA LEU A 140 -13.99 49.79 11.47
C LEU A 140 -15.50 50.16 11.63
N PRO A 141 -16.30 49.55 12.55
CA PRO A 141 -16.49 48.15 13.05
C PRO A 141 -18.01 47.78 13.24
N LEU A 142 -18.35 46.65 13.91
CA LEU A 142 -19.46 46.41 14.90
C LEU A 142 -19.94 44.92 14.84
N VAL A 143 -19.66 44.00 15.79
CA VAL A 143 -20.16 43.75 17.18
C VAL A 143 -21.59 43.15 17.31
N LYS A 144 -21.64 42.05 18.12
CA LYS A 144 -22.75 41.38 18.88
C LYS A 144 -23.49 40.19 18.23
N GLU A 145 -23.33 38.97 18.79
CA GLU A 145 -24.14 38.27 19.84
C GLU A 145 -25.57 37.93 19.32
N SER A 146 -26.13 36.72 19.44
CA SER A 146 -26.37 35.89 20.65
C SER A 146 -26.76 34.43 20.31
N ARG A 147 -26.53 33.50 21.27
CA ARG A 147 -27.16 32.15 21.48
C ARG A 147 -28.66 32.30 21.93
N PRO A 148 -29.51 31.28 22.26
CA PRO A 148 -29.21 29.94 22.84
C PRO A 148 -30.23 28.75 22.65
N GLY A 149 -29.92 27.61 23.26
CA GLY A 149 -30.83 26.52 23.70
C GLY A 149 -30.55 25.17 23.04
N GLY A 150 -30.23 24.05 23.69
CA GLY A 150 -30.32 23.64 25.09
C GLY A 150 -30.97 22.24 25.13
N ILE A 151 -30.29 21.23 25.67
CA ILE A 151 -30.81 20.12 26.49
C ILE A 151 -29.61 19.27 26.95
N ASP A 152 -29.46 19.23 28.27
CA ASP A 152 -28.48 18.49 29.05
C ASP A 152 -28.79 16.98 29.08
N SER A 153 -27.76 16.17 29.33
CA SER A 153 -27.74 15.18 30.44
C SER A 153 -26.37 14.49 30.54
N ASN A 154 -25.62 14.86 31.57
CA ASN A 154 -24.58 14.08 32.28
C ASN A 154 -25.22 13.61 33.62
N PRO A 155 -24.70 12.62 34.41
CA PRO A 155 -23.31 12.62 34.92
C PRO A 155 -22.70 11.24 35.30
N PHE A 156 -21.36 11.19 35.56
CA PHE A 156 -20.79 10.74 36.85
C PHE A 156 -19.25 10.96 36.91
N GLU A 157 -18.85 11.80 37.87
CA GLU A 157 -17.60 11.97 38.68
C GLU A 157 -16.20 12.01 38.02
N ASP A 158 -15.43 13.11 38.09
CA ASP A 158 -14.69 13.75 39.22
C ASP A 158 -13.59 12.86 39.85
N ALA A 159 -12.34 13.28 40.13
CA ALA A 159 -11.64 14.56 40.01
C ALA A 159 -10.12 14.38 40.32
N ARG A 160 -9.37 15.47 40.06
CA ARG A 160 -7.93 15.80 40.34
C ARG A 160 -6.95 15.32 39.26
N GLY A 161 -6.25 16.17 38.50
CA GLY A 161 -5.83 17.58 38.64
C GLY A 161 -4.30 17.63 38.44
N GLY A 162 -3.65 18.53 37.71
CA GLY A 162 -4.06 19.68 36.92
C GLY A 162 -2.97 20.11 35.92
N LEU A 163 -3.32 21.12 35.12
CA LEU A 163 -2.55 21.97 34.19
C LEU A 163 -1.24 22.52 34.82
N ASN A 164 -0.14 22.90 34.17
CA ASN A 164 0.31 23.27 32.80
C ASN A 164 1.82 22.94 32.76
N THR A 165 2.52 22.78 31.63
CA THR A 165 3.12 23.87 30.82
C THR A 165 3.92 23.20 29.69
N GLY A 166 3.86 23.76 28.48
CA GLY A 166 4.54 23.22 27.31
C GLY A 166 6.06 23.23 27.41
N GLU A 167 6.66 22.12 27.03
CA GLU A 167 8.03 22.06 26.54
C GLU A 167 8.06 21.05 25.37
N LEU A 168 8.32 21.57 24.18
CA LEU A 168 8.78 20.79 23.04
C LEU A 168 10.07 20.08 23.47
N GLN A 169 10.01 18.77 23.66
CA GLN A 169 11.20 17.94 23.64
C GLN A 169 11.05 16.86 22.57
N ASN A 170 11.66 17.17 21.42
CA ASN A 170 12.16 16.23 20.45
C ASN A 170 13.14 15.27 21.15
N SER A 171 12.62 14.25 21.83
CA SER A 171 13.46 13.15 22.28
C SER A 171 13.42 12.06 21.22
N ARG A 172 14.53 11.99 20.48
CA ARG A 172 14.92 10.87 19.61
C ARG A 172 14.79 9.58 20.41
N HIS A 173 13.65 8.92 20.28
CA HIS A 173 13.51 7.55 20.72
C HIS A 173 13.68 6.65 19.50
N CYS A 174 14.95 6.49 19.07
CA CYS A 174 15.36 5.31 18.33
C CYS A 174 15.26 4.12 19.30
N GLN A 175 14.02 3.68 19.55
CA GLN A 175 13.83 2.35 20.11
C GLN A 175 14.31 1.37 19.07
N ASN A 176 15.25 0.55 19.52
CA ASN A 176 15.55 -0.78 19.04
C ASN A 176 14.23 -1.52 18.71
N SER A 177 13.71 -1.27 17.52
CA SER A 177 12.67 -2.08 16.93
C SER A 177 13.43 -3.28 16.41
N GLN A 178 13.42 -4.36 17.19
CA GLN A 178 13.67 -5.68 16.64
C GLN A 178 12.88 -5.75 15.35
N ASP A 179 13.62 -5.82 14.25
CA ASP A 179 13.12 -5.79 12.89
C ASP A 179 11.99 -6.83 12.78
N PRO A 180 10.71 -6.41 12.67
CA PRO A 180 9.68 -7.34 12.32
C PRO A 180 9.94 -7.65 10.86
N GLN A 181 10.69 -8.73 10.60
CA GLN A 181 10.67 -9.38 9.29
C GLN A 181 9.19 -9.61 8.98
N PHE A 182 8.61 -8.76 8.14
CA PHE A 182 7.20 -8.84 7.82
C PHE A 182 6.99 -10.20 7.18
N PRO A 183 6.26 -11.12 7.82
CA PRO A 183 6.07 -12.44 7.25
C PRO A 183 5.34 -12.26 5.94
N ILE A 184 6.01 -12.61 4.85
CA ILE A 184 5.50 -12.37 3.50
C ILE A 184 4.22 -13.17 3.36
N SER A 185 3.12 -12.45 3.20
CA SER A 185 1.79 -13.02 3.09
C SER A 185 1.39 -13.16 1.63
N LEU A 186 0.59 -14.18 1.35
CA LEU A 186 0.08 -14.39 0.00
C LEU A 186 -0.95 -13.27 -0.31
N PRO A 187 -0.82 -12.56 -1.45
CA PRO A 187 -1.76 -11.52 -1.82
C PRO A 187 -3.20 -12.05 -1.91
N ILE A 188 -4.18 -11.18 -1.71
CA ILE A 188 -5.58 -11.58 -1.51
C ILE A 188 -6.13 -12.42 -2.68
N ARG A 189 -5.81 -12.04 -3.93
CA ARG A 189 -6.34 -12.69 -5.12
C ARG A 189 -5.79 -14.13 -5.30
N PRO A 190 -4.46 -14.36 -5.38
CA PRO A 190 -3.91 -15.72 -5.43
C PRO A 190 -4.32 -16.56 -4.22
N ARG A 191 -4.36 -15.96 -3.01
CA ARG A 191 -4.78 -16.65 -1.79
C ARG A 191 -6.20 -17.19 -1.91
N GLN A 192 -7.15 -16.33 -2.26
CA GLN A 192 -8.55 -16.73 -2.35
C GLN A 192 -8.78 -17.75 -3.45
N ARG A 193 -8.11 -17.61 -4.60
CA ARG A 193 -8.18 -18.59 -5.69
C ARG A 193 -7.62 -19.95 -5.26
N LEU A 194 -6.42 -19.98 -4.70
CA LEU A 194 -5.78 -21.22 -4.25
C LEU A 194 -6.66 -21.93 -3.20
N MET A 195 -7.11 -21.22 -2.18
CA MET A 195 -7.90 -21.83 -1.10
C MET A 195 -9.27 -22.31 -1.57
N SER A 196 -9.91 -21.58 -2.49
CA SER A 196 -11.18 -22.03 -3.09
C SER A 196 -11.00 -23.29 -3.94
N GLN A 197 -9.91 -23.39 -4.70
CA GLN A 197 -9.58 -24.58 -5.48
C GLN A 197 -9.27 -25.78 -4.58
N LEU A 198 -8.52 -25.57 -3.49
CA LEU A 198 -8.28 -26.62 -2.50
C LEU A 198 -9.59 -27.09 -1.85
N GLN A 199 -10.47 -26.17 -1.47
CA GLN A 199 -11.78 -26.51 -0.90
C GLN A 199 -12.59 -27.38 -1.88
N LEU A 200 -12.67 -26.98 -3.15
CA LEU A 200 -13.38 -27.74 -4.17
C LEU A 200 -12.81 -29.17 -4.33
N ILE A 201 -11.48 -29.29 -4.45
CA ILE A 201 -10.83 -30.61 -4.57
C ILE A 201 -11.14 -31.48 -3.35
N LEU A 202 -11.08 -30.91 -2.14
CA LEU A 202 -11.38 -31.61 -0.91
C LEU A 202 -12.84 -32.08 -0.85
N GLU A 203 -13.80 -31.23 -1.20
CA GLU A 203 -15.23 -31.58 -1.21
C GLU A 203 -15.51 -32.72 -2.21
N HIS A 204 -14.91 -32.66 -3.40
CA HIS A 204 -14.99 -33.73 -4.40
C HIS A 204 -14.31 -35.03 -3.94
N ALA A 205 -13.17 -34.94 -3.26
CA ALA A 205 -12.49 -36.11 -2.70
C ALA A 205 -13.31 -36.76 -1.59
N CYS A 206 -13.87 -35.96 -0.68
CA CYS A 206 -14.75 -36.43 0.39
C CYS A 206 -16.03 -37.08 -0.16
N PHE A 207 -16.67 -36.48 -1.16
CA PHE A 207 -17.84 -37.06 -1.80
C PHE A 207 -17.52 -38.40 -2.49
N SER A 208 -16.40 -38.46 -3.22
CA SER A 208 -15.95 -39.69 -3.88
C SER A 208 -15.64 -40.81 -2.87
N PHE A 209 -15.07 -40.45 -1.72
CA PHE A 209 -14.89 -41.36 -0.60
C PHE A 209 -16.23 -41.81 -0.02
N GLY A 210 -17.15 -40.86 0.20
CA GLY A 210 -18.46 -41.13 0.77
C GLY A 210 -19.31 -42.06 -0.09
N GLN A 211 -19.22 -41.96 -1.42
CA GLN A 211 -19.88 -42.91 -2.33
C GLN A 211 -19.39 -44.35 -2.15
N ARG A 212 -18.13 -44.54 -1.75
CA ARG A 212 -17.53 -45.87 -1.55
C ARG A 212 -17.80 -46.41 -0.15
N GLU A 213 -17.60 -45.59 0.88
CA GLU A 213 -17.56 -46.05 2.28
C GLU A 213 -18.77 -45.61 3.11
N LEU A 214 -19.50 -44.56 2.69
CA LEU A 214 -20.54 -43.89 3.48
C LEU A 214 -21.86 -43.70 2.72
N GLN A 215 -22.18 -44.60 1.79
CA GLN A 215 -23.37 -44.45 0.94
C GLN A 215 -24.66 -44.28 1.75
N LYS A 216 -24.79 -44.97 2.90
CA LYS A 216 -25.95 -44.84 3.79
C LYS A 216 -26.12 -43.43 4.36
N GLU A 217 -25.03 -42.73 4.67
CA GLU A 217 -25.11 -41.36 5.18
C GLU A 217 -25.42 -40.39 4.04
N LEU A 218 -24.84 -40.60 2.86
CA LEU A 218 -25.18 -39.82 1.65
C LEU A 218 -26.66 -39.95 1.28
N ASP A 219 -27.21 -41.16 1.34
CA ASP A 219 -28.63 -41.42 1.05
C ASP A 219 -29.55 -40.70 2.05
N LYS A 220 -29.16 -40.65 3.34
CA LYS A 220 -29.92 -39.90 4.37
C LYS A 220 -29.89 -38.39 4.11
N TRP A 221 -28.74 -37.87 3.66
CA TRP A 221 -28.61 -36.45 3.37
C TRP A 221 -29.28 -36.05 2.04
N GLY A 222 -29.49 -37.01 1.13
CA GLY A 222 -30.16 -36.78 -0.15
C GLY A 222 -29.32 -35.95 -1.13
N HIS A 223 -28.00 -35.90 -0.94
CA HIS A 223 -27.10 -35.11 -1.77
C HIS A 223 -26.63 -35.91 -2.99
N SER A 224 -26.86 -35.36 -4.18
CA SER A 224 -26.51 -36.01 -5.45
C SER A 224 -25.14 -35.63 -6.01
N CYS A 225 -24.49 -34.61 -5.46
CA CYS A 225 -23.21 -34.09 -5.96
C CYS A 225 -22.31 -33.57 -4.84
N ALA A 226 -21.03 -33.39 -5.14
CA ALA A 226 -20.02 -32.98 -4.18
C ALA A 226 -20.25 -31.56 -3.64
N GLU A 227 -20.71 -30.66 -4.52
CA GLU A 227 -20.96 -29.24 -4.24
C GLU A 227 -22.14 -29.02 -3.29
N ALA A 228 -22.97 -30.04 -3.06
CA ALA A 228 -24.09 -29.98 -2.15
C ALA A 228 -23.69 -30.12 -0.67
N VAL A 229 -22.45 -30.53 -0.38
CA VAL A 229 -21.96 -30.76 1.00
C VAL A 229 -20.71 -29.94 1.25
N SER A 230 -20.78 -29.06 2.26
CA SER A 230 -19.64 -28.23 2.64
C SER A 230 -18.50 -29.05 3.24
N LEU A 231 -17.25 -28.60 3.05
CA LEU A 231 -16.08 -29.23 3.66
C LEU A 231 -16.20 -29.36 5.18
N GLN A 232 -16.75 -28.37 5.88
CA GLN A 232 -16.97 -28.42 7.32
C GLN A 232 -17.89 -29.57 7.73
N THR A 233 -18.96 -29.81 6.97
CA THR A 233 -19.89 -30.92 7.21
C THR A 233 -19.18 -32.27 7.11
N TRP A 234 -18.30 -32.43 6.12
CA TRP A 234 -17.46 -33.63 6.00
C TRP A 234 -16.49 -33.78 7.18
N VAL A 235 -15.81 -32.69 7.56
CA VAL A 235 -14.89 -32.71 8.70
C VAL A 235 -15.61 -33.09 10.00
N ASP A 236 -16.80 -32.55 10.23
CA ASP A 236 -17.58 -32.84 11.43
C ASP A 236 -18.04 -34.31 11.44
N LEU A 237 -18.47 -34.86 10.30
CA LEU A 237 -18.79 -36.28 10.19
C LEU A 237 -17.57 -37.16 10.54
N PHE A 238 -16.41 -36.89 9.95
CA PHE A 238 -15.20 -37.69 10.20
C PHE A 238 -14.74 -37.62 11.67
N LYS A 239 -14.94 -36.47 12.33
CA LYS A 239 -14.67 -36.32 13.77
C LYS A 239 -15.64 -37.13 14.63
N HIS A 240 -16.92 -37.15 14.27
CA HIS A 240 -17.94 -37.84 15.04
C HIS A 240 -17.84 -39.36 14.93
N ASP A 241 -17.66 -39.88 13.72
CA ASP A 241 -17.67 -41.32 13.47
C ASP A 241 -16.31 -41.98 13.71
N LYS A 242 -15.26 -41.19 14.02
CA LYS A 242 -13.87 -41.65 14.20
C LYS A 242 -13.38 -42.56 13.08
N MET A 243 -13.93 -42.37 11.89
CA MET A 243 -13.88 -43.35 10.81
C MET A 243 -12.47 -43.49 10.22
N LEU A 244 -11.68 -42.43 10.35
CA LEU A 244 -10.28 -42.39 9.93
C LEU A 244 -9.32 -42.72 11.08
N GLU A 245 -9.80 -42.69 12.34
CA GLU A 245 -8.98 -42.93 13.53
C GLU A 245 -8.63 -44.41 13.69
N THR A 246 -7.36 -44.67 13.97
CA THR A 246 -6.84 -45.91 14.54
C THR A 246 -6.28 -45.60 15.94
N GLU A 247 -6.12 -46.62 16.79
CA GLU A 247 -5.63 -46.44 18.17
C GLU A 247 -4.29 -45.68 18.24
N ASP A 248 -3.46 -45.80 17.20
CA ASP A 248 -2.14 -45.19 17.14
C ASP A 248 -2.13 -43.74 16.57
N ASN A 249 -3.22 -43.27 15.95
CA ASN A 249 -3.20 -42.01 15.17
C ASN A 249 -4.28 -40.97 15.54
N ALA A 250 -5.16 -41.26 16.49
CA ALA A 250 -6.34 -40.44 16.79
C ALA A 250 -6.03 -38.94 16.99
N GLY A 251 -4.96 -38.62 17.74
CA GLY A 251 -4.53 -37.22 17.94
C GLY A 251 -4.02 -36.53 16.68
N SER A 252 -3.34 -37.27 15.80
CA SER A 252 -2.78 -36.74 14.54
C SER A 252 -3.89 -36.45 13.53
N ILE A 253 -4.91 -37.31 13.48
CA ILE A 253 -6.04 -37.14 12.54
C ILE A 253 -6.92 -35.97 12.94
N LEU A 254 -7.17 -35.77 14.23
CA LEU A 254 -7.94 -34.61 14.68
C LEU A 254 -7.23 -33.29 14.30
N ASP A 255 -5.91 -33.22 14.49
CA ASP A 255 -5.11 -32.07 14.07
C ASP A 255 -5.16 -31.87 12.54
N LEU A 256 -5.04 -32.95 11.77
CA LEU A 256 -5.16 -32.92 10.31
C LEU A 256 -6.52 -32.39 9.85
N LEU A 257 -7.63 -32.92 10.40
CA LEU A 257 -8.99 -32.48 10.11
C LEU A 257 -9.20 -30.99 10.46
N ASN A 258 -8.60 -30.53 11.57
CA ASN A 258 -8.64 -29.12 11.93
C ASN A 258 -7.85 -28.24 10.94
N LYS A 259 -6.71 -28.71 10.41
CA LYS A 259 -5.96 -28.02 9.36
C LYS A 259 -6.71 -27.99 8.04
N VAL A 260 -7.40 -29.07 7.68
CA VAL A 260 -8.26 -29.13 6.48
C VAL A 260 -9.43 -28.16 6.60
N ALA A 261 -10.11 -28.12 7.75
CA ALA A 261 -11.18 -27.15 8.00
C ALA A 261 -10.70 -25.69 7.92
N LYS A 262 -9.43 -25.41 8.25
CA LYS A 262 -8.86 -24.07 8.08
C LYS A 262 -8.88 -23.60 6.63
N VAL A 263 -8.83 -24.48 5.64
CA VAL A 263 -8.92 -24.10 4.21
C VAL A 263 -10.23 -23.35 3.95
N GLN A 264 -11.36 -23.93 4.37
CA GLN A 264 -12.66 -23.27 4.23
C GLN A 264 -12.75 -21.99 5.06
N ASN A 265 -12.21 -21.96 6.28
CA ASN A 265 -12.18 -20.74 7.09
C ASN A 265 -11.40 -19.60 6.42
N ILE A 266 -10.31 -19.89 5.71
CA ILE A 266 -9.54 -18.88 4.97
C ILE A 266 -10.34 -18.34 3.77
N VAL A 267 -11.13 -19.19 3.11
CA VAL A 267 -12.02 -18.77 2.01
C VAL A 267 -13.15 -17.89 2.55
N VAL A 268 -13.86 -18.35 3.58
CA VAL A 268 -15.05 -17.68 4.13
C VAL A 268 -14.68 -16.40 4.87
N LEU A 269 -13.69 -16.45 5.77
CA LEU A 269 -13.29 -15.32 6.63
C LEU A 269 -12.17 -14.47 6.03
N ARG A 270 -11.71 -14.80 4.81
CA ARG A 270 -10.66 -14.08 4.07
C ARG A 270 -9.33 -13.91 4.81
N LEU A 271 -9.02 -14.81 5.74
CA LEU A 271 -7.86 -14.73 6.62
C LEU A 271 -6.55 -14.58 5.83
N SER A 272 -5.63 -13.75 6.33
CA SER A 272 -4.27 -13.67 5.79
C SER A 272 -3.48 -14.92 6.16
N VAL A 273 -2.72 -15.44 5.19
CA VAL A 273 -1.79 -16.55 5.44
C VAL A 273 -0.41 -16.20 4.91
N ASN A 274 0.62 -16.58 5.67
CA ASN A 274 2.01 -16.48 5.24
C ASN A 274 2.43 -17.69 4.42
N PHE A 275 3.61 -17.62 3.80
CA PHE A 275 4.10 -18.69 2.91
C PHE A 275 4.27 -20.04 3.62
N ASP A 276 4.71 -20.05 4.86
CA ASP A 276 4.87 -21.28 5.65
C ASP A 276 3.52 -21.93 5.94
N GLN A 277 2.52 -21.13 6.30
CA GLN A 277 1.15 -21.58 6.52
C GLN A 277 0.55 -22.18 5.24
N VAL A 278 0.79 -21.58 4.07
CA VAL A 278 0.33 -22.15 2.78
C VAL A 278 0.96 -23.53 2.54
N ASN A 279 2.28 -23.67 2.75
CA ASN A 279 2.96 -24.96 2.58
C ASN A 279 2.48 -26.03 3.57
N GLN A 280 2.22 -25.65 4.82
CA GLN A 280 1.66 -26.54 5.83
C GLN A 280 0.24 -27.00 5.47
N LEU A 281 -0.60 -26.08 4.98
CA LEU A 281 -1.95 -26.39 4.52
C LEU A 281 -1.92 -27.35 3.33
N LEU A 282 -1.09 -27.07 2.31
CA LEU A 282 -0.95 -27.95 1.14
C LEU A 282 -0.47 -29.35 1.55
N SER A 283 0.47 -29.45 2.50
CA SER A 283 0.93 -30.75 3.01
C SER A 283 -0.16 -31.50 3.78
N SER A 284 -0.96 -30.77 4.55
CA SER A 284 -2.10 -31.33 5.29
C SER A 284 -3.20 -31.81 4.34
N VAL A 285 -3.47 -31.06 3.27
CA VAL A 285 -4.43 -31.45 2.23
C VAL A 285 -3.97 -32.72 1.51
N GLU A 286 -2.68 -32.80 1.15
CA GLU A 286 -2.11 -33.99 0.52
C GLU A 286 -2.21 -35.23 1.43
N GLU A 287 -1.84 -35.09 2.71
CA GLU A 287 -1.94 -36.15 3.70
C GLU A 287 -3.39 -36.62 3.88
N PHE A 288 -4.34 -35.68 3.96
CA PHE A 288 -5.76 -35.99 4.07
C PHE A 288 -6.30 -36.73 2.85
N ILE A 289 -5.97 -36.29 1.63
CA ILE A 289 -6.39 -36.99 0.41
C ILE A 289 -5.76 -38.38 0.31
N ARG A 290 -4.53 -38.54 0.78
CA ARG A 290 -3.87 -39.85 0.88
C ARG A 290 -4.64 -40.79 1.80
N LEU A 291 -5.17 -40.29 2.94
CA LEU A 291 -6.03 -41.07 3.84
C LEU A 291 -7.36 -41.48 3.18
N LEU A 292 -7.97 -40.58 2.40
CA LEU A 292 -9.19 -40.90 1.63
C LEU A 292 -8.93 -41.91 0.51
N ASN A 293 -7.66 -42.16 0.17
CA ASN A 293 -7.23 -43.11 -0.87
C ASN A 293 -7.96 -42.87 -2.21
N ILE A 294 -7.87 -41.63 -2.70
CA ILE A 294 -8.39 -41.22 -4.02
C ILE A 294 -7.22 -40.80 -4.93
N PRO A 295 -6.71 -41.70 -5.80
CA PRO A 295 -5.47 -41.47 -6.56
C PRO A 295 -5.50 -40.25 -7.50
N VAL A 296 -6.68 -39.92 -8.04
CA VAL A 296 -6.86 -38.81 -8.99
C VAL A 296 -6.57 -37.47 -8.31
N TYR A 297 -7.15 -37.23 -7.14
CA TYR A 297 -6.94 -35.99 -6.38
C TYR A 297 -5.55 -35.95 -5.71
N GLN A 298 -5.02 -37.11 -5.33
CA GLN A 298 -3.67 -37.19 -4.75
C GLN A 298 -2.63 -36.62 -5.73
N ARG A 299 -2.63 -37.10 -6.98
CA ARG A 299 -1.70 -36.62 -8.01
C ARG A 299 -1.85 -35.13 -8.30
N ALA A 300 -3.09 -34.64 -8.35
CA ALA A 300 -3.37 -33.22 -8.58
C ALA A 300 -2.79 -32.32 -7.48
N ILE A 301 -2.93 -32.73 -6.21
CA ILE A 301 -2.41 -31.97 -5.07
C ILE A 301 -0.89 -32.09 -4.94
N GLU A 302 -0.29 -33.24 -5.24
CA GLU A 302 1.17 -33.39 -5.27
C GLU A 302 1.79 -32.40 -6.26
N GLN A 303 1.25 -32.33 -7.49
CA GLN A 303 1.70 -31.37 -8.51
C GLN A 303 1.49 -29.92 -8.07
N LEU A 304 0.32 -29.60 -7.50
CA LEU A 304 0.02 -28.26 -7.01
C LEU A 304 0.98 -27.84 -5.89
N ARG A 305 1.31 -28.76 -4.97
CA ARG A 305 2.24 -28.50 -3.86
C ARG A 305 3.65 -28.23 -4.36
N GLU A 306 4.14 -29.04 -5.29
CA GLU A 306 5.47 -28.84 -5.87
C GLU A 306 5.58 -27.49 -6.59
N PHE A 307 4.59 -27.17 -7.42
CA PHE A 307 4.56 -25.94 -8.20
C PHE A 307 4.44 -24.70 -7.31
N ILE A 308 3.43 -24.64 -6.44
CA ILE A 308 3.24 -23.51 -5.52
C ILE A 308 4.42 -23.40 -4.56
N GLY A 309 4.92 -24.52 -4.02
CA GLY A 309 6.09 -24.53 -3.16
C GLY A 309 7.33 -23.94 -3.85
N GLY A 310 7.52 -24.21 -5.15
CA GLY A 310 8.56 -23.57 -5.96
C GLY A 310 8.42 -22.05 -6.01
N ILE A 311 7.23 -21.57 -6.37
CA ILE A 311 6.91 -20.14 -6.45
C ILE A 311 7.16 -19.43 -5.12
N LEU A 312 6.66 -20.01 -4.02
CA LEU A 312 6.80 -19.42 -2.68
C LEU A 312 8.26 -19.35 -2.24
N ARG A 313 9.08 -20.37 -2.53
CA ARG A 313 10.52 -20.36 -2.22
C ARG A 313 11.26 -19.27 -3.00
N THR A 314 11.01 -19.15 -4.30
CA THR A 314 11.62 -18.11 -5.13
C THR A 314 11.20 -16.72 -4.65
N ALA A 315 9.92 -16.52 -4.34
CA ALA A 315 9.43 -15.26 -3.79
C ALA A 315 10.08 -14.90 -2.45
N ALA A 316 10.24 -15.87 -1.54
CA ALA A 316 10.92 -15.68 -0.26
C ALA A 316 12.40 -15.28 -0.43
N GLN A 317 13.11 -15.94 -1.35
CA GLN A 317 14.52 -15.63 -1.66
C GLN A 317 14.66 -14.21 -2.22
N ASN A 318 13.79 -13.81 -3.15
CA ASN A 318 13.80 -12.48 -3.74
C ASN A 318 13.53 -11.39 -2.70
N ALA A 319 12.56 -11.61 -1.81
CA ALA A 319 12.27 -10.68 -0.74
C ALA A 319 13.42 -10.55 0.28
N ALA A 320 14.06 -11.67 0.65
CA ALA A 320 15.23 -11.64 1.52
C ALA A 320 16.42 -10.88 0.87
N ALA A 321 16.62 -11.06 -0.45
CA ALA A 321 17.63 -10.32 -1.19
C ALA A 321 17.31 -8.82 -1.25
N ALA A 322 16.05 -8.46 -1.49
CA ALA A 322 15.60 -7.06 -1.49
C ALA A 322 15.77 -6.40 -0.11
N GLN A 323 15.43 -7.10 0.97
CA GLN A 323 15.62 -6.61 2.33
C GLN A 323 17.11 -6.34 2.62
N LYS A 324 17.98 -7.30 2.32
CA LYS A 324 19.43 -7.14 2.51
C LYS A 324 20.00 -5.94 1.74
N GLU A 325 19.47 -5.68 0.54
CA GLU A 325 19.87 -4.52 -0.25
C GLU A 325 19.35 -3.21 0.34
N ALA A 326 18.12 -3.19 0.86
CA ALA A 326 17.57 -2.06 1.59
C ALA A 326 18.43 -1.74 2.84
N ASP A 327 18.79 -2.75 3.62
CA ASP A 327 19.61 -2.58 4.83
C ASP A 327 20.98 -1.97 4.52
N ARG A 328 21.62 -2.39 3.42
CA ARG A 328 22.88 -1.79 2.96
C ARG A 328 22.72 -0.33 2.60
N LYS A 329 21.64 0.03 1.88
CA LYS A 329 21.36 1.41 1.51
C LYS A 329 21.08 2.26 2.74
N PHE A 330 20.32 1.76 3.70
CA PHE A 330 20.10 2.44 4.97
C PHE A 330 21.40 2.64 5.76
N ALA A 331 22.27 1.63 5.82
CA ALA A 331 23.57 1.77 6.47
C ALA A 331 24.46 2.82 5.78
N HIS A 332 24.41 2.90 4.45
CA HIS A 332 25.14 3.94 3.70
C HIS A 332 24.60 5.34 4.00
N ILE A 333 23.27 5.52 3.99
CA ILE A 333 22.63 6.79 4.34
C ILE A 333 23.01 7.23 5.75
N GLU A 334 23.00 6.29 6.71
CA GLU A 334 23.36 6.59 8.09
C GLU A 334 24.83 7.00 8.24
N ALA A 335 25.74 6.39 7.47
CA ALA A 335 27.13 6.83 7.42
C ALA A 335 27.27 8.24 6.83
N GLN A 336 26.53 8.57 5.77
CA GLN A 336 26.52 9.91 5.19
C GLN A 336 25.98 10.96 6.16
N ARG A 337 24.91 10.64 6.91
CA ARG A 337 24.34 11.52 7.93
C ARG A 337 25.37 11.89 9.01
N LYS A 338 26.18 10.94 9.46
CA LYS A 338 27.25 11.21 10.44
C LYS A 338 28.34 12.12 9.90
N ILE A 339 28.70 11.98 8.62
CA ILE A 339 29.67 12.88 7.98
C ILE A 339 29.10 14.30 7.92
N LEU A 340 27.84 14.44 7.52
CA LEU A 340 27.16 15.73 7.47
C LEU A 340 27.06 16.37 8.87
N GLU A 341 26.72 15.59 9.90
CA GLU A 341 26.67 16.07 11.29
C GLU A 341 28.03 16.63 11.75
N GLN A 342 29.13 15.96 11.40
CA GLN A 342 30.49 16.46 11.69
C GLN A 342 30.82 17.75 10.94
N GLN A 343 30.41 17.86 9.68
CA GLN A 343 30.61 19.08 8.88
C GLN A 343 29.79 20.25 9.43
N GLU A 344 28.55 19.99 9.86
CA GLU A 344 27.71 21.00 10.51
C GLU A 344 28.34 21.50 11.82
N GLU A 345 28.87 20.59 12.65
CA GLU A 345 29.59 20.95 13.88
C GLU A 345 30.86 21.78 13.60
N GLU A 346 31.60 21.45 12.55
CA GLU A 346 32.81 22.20 12.15
C GLU A 346 32.46 23.62 11.70
N VAL A 347 31.42 23.78 10.87
CA VAL A 347 30.93 25.09 10.42
C VAL A 347 30.43 25.92 11.60
N GLN A 348 29.68 25.31 12.53
CA GLN A 348 29.21 26.01 13.73
C GLN A 348 30.37 26.46 14.61
N ARG A 349 31.41 25.63 14.77
CA ARG A 349 32.61 25.97 15.53
C ARG A 349 33.36 27.13 14.89
N PHE A 350 33.59 27.07 13.58
CA PHE A 350 34.25 28.14 12.82
C PHE A 350 33.49 29.46 12.93
N LEU A 351 32.16 29.44 12.82
CA LEU A 351 31.33 30.63 12.99
C LEU A 351 31.50 31.21 14.41
N LYS A 352 31.46 30.37 15.43
CA LYS A 352 31.62 30.80 16.83
C LYS A 352 32.99 31.44 17.08
N GLU A 353 34.06 30.81 16.62
CA GLU A 353 35.43 31.32 16.75
C GLU A 353 35.60 32.68 16.05
N ASN A 354 35.03 32.85 14.86
CA ASN A 354 35.05 34.13 14.16
C ASN A 354 34.27 35.21 14.91
N LEU A 355 33.09 34.89 15.45
CA LEU A 355 32.29 35.84 16.23
C LEU A 355 33.02 36.25 17.53
N ASP A 356 33.66 35.29 18.20
CA ASP A 356 34.48 35.56 19.39
C ASP A 356 35.68 36.46 19.04
N SER A 357 36.39 36.17 17.95
CA SER A 357 37.51 37.02 17.49
C SER A 357 37.08 38.44 17.12
N ILE A 358 35.91 38.62 16.49
CA ILE A 358 35.36 39.94 16.18
C ILE A 358 35.04 40.69 17.47
N ARG A 359 34.40 40.02 18.44
CA ARG A 359 34.09 40.62 19.74
C ARG A 359 35.36 41.10 20.46
N ASP A 360 36.38 40.25 20.51
CA ASP A 360 37.64 40.55 21.21
C ASP A 360 38.40 41.71 20.52
N SER A 361 38.36 41.78 19.18
CA SER A 361 38.92 42.92 18.42
C SER A 361 38.19 44.22 18.72
N ILE A 362 36.85 44.21 18.74
CA ILE A 362 36.04 45.39 19.08
C ILE A 362 36.34 45.86 20.50
N GLU A 363 36.43 44.93 21.46
CA GLU A 363 36.76 45.24 22.84
C GLU A 363 38.14 45.93 22.95
N HIS A 364 39.15 45.37 22.28
CA HIS A 364 40.48 45.98 22.22
C HIS A 364 40.48 47.38 21.63
N ASP A 365 39.81 47.57 20.49
CA ASP A 365 39.75 48.86 19.78
C ASP A 365 39.02 49.93 20.61
N VAL A 366 37.94 49.55 21.31
CA VAL A 366 37.21 50.45 22.22
C VAL A 366 38.10 50.87 23.38
N PHE A 367 38.82 49.94 24.02
CA PHE A 367 39.73 50.27 25.11
C PHE A 367 40.90 51.15 24.64
N ALA A 368 41.45 50.89 23.45
CA ALA A 368 42.49 51.72 22.87
C ALA A 368 41.99 53.16 22.59
N ALA A 369 40.79 53.30 22.03
CA ALA A 369 40.17 54.60 21.79
C ALA A 369 39.87 55.36 23.09
N MET A 370 39.43 54.67 24.14
CA MET A 370 39.23 55.25 25.47
C MET A 370 40.55 55.76 26.07
N GLY A 371 41.65 55.02 25.91
CA GLY A 371 42.98 55.45 26.32
C GLY A 371 43.44 56.72 25.59
N GLN A 372 43.30 56.76 24.26
CA GLN A 372 43.63 57.94 23.45
C GLN A 372 42.78 59.16 23.84
N ALA A 373 41.48 58.96 24.14
CA ALA A 373 40.61 60.05 24.59
C ALA A 373 41.04 60.61 25.95
N LYS A 374 41.51 59.75 26.88
CA LYS A 374 42.09 60.18 28.17
C LYS A 374 43.34 61.03 27.96
N ASP A 375 44.25 60.61 27.09
CA ASP A 375 45.47 61.35 26.78
C ASP A 375 45.19 62.72 26.13
N ALA A 376 44.13 62.83 25.34
CA ALA A 376 43.70 64.06 24.70
C ALA A 376 42.94 65.04 25.64
N LEU A 377 42.41 64.55 26.77
CA LEU A 377 41.61 65.33 27.74
C LEU A 377 42.10 65.12 29.19
N PRO A 378 43.33 65.56 29.53
CA PRO A 378 43.97 65.23 30.81
C PRO A 378 43.28 65.82 32.06
N ASP A 379 42.44 66.84 31.91
CA ASP A 379 41.76 67.54 33.01
C ASP A 379 40.40 66.96 33.41
N ILE A 380 39.91 65.94 32.69
CA ILE A 380 38.65 65.26 33.01
C ILE A 380 39.01 63.89 33.55
N GLY A 381 38.97 63.73 34.88
CA GLY A 381 39.36 62.50 35.59
C GLY A 381 38.51 61.28 35.20
N LEU A 382 38.83 60.66 34.06
CA LEU A 382 38.26 59.40 33.62
C LEU A 382 38.95 58.26 34.37
N ALA A 383 38.13 57.47 35.07
CA ALA A 383 38.56 56.45 36.03
C ALA A 383 39.44 55.36 35.39
N ASP A 384 40.38 54.83 36.19
CA ASP A 384 41.29 53.77 35.78
C ASP A 384 40.52 52.46 35.55
N SER A 385 40.56 51.97 34.31
CA SER A 385 40.11 50.64 33.94
C SER A 385 41.13 49.62 34.45
N ARG A 386 40.72 48.80 35.41
CA ARG A 386 41.48 47.68 35.97
C ARG A 386 40.85 46.36 35.57
#